data_AF-A0A522BTQ8-F1
#
_entry.id   AF-A0A522BTQ8-F1
#
_cell.length_a   1.000
_cell.length_b   1.000
_cell.length_c   1.000
_cell.angle_alpha   90.00
_cell.angle_beta   90.00
_cell.angle_gamma   90.00
#
_symmetry.space_group_name_H-M   'P 1'
#
loop_
_entity.id
_entity.type
_entity.pdbx_description
1 polymer ?
#
loop_
_entity_poly.entity_id
_entity_poly.type
_entity_poly.pdbx_seq_one_letter_code
_entity_poly.pdbx_strand_id
1 'polypeptide(L)'
;MPASDEHRSAEDGARPRSRLSQQKGQQTRAAILDAALGLASQMGIEGLSIGALAEVTGMSKSGVFAHFGSREELQISVIREYHNRFEEEVFLPAIKKPRGMPRG
;
A
#
# COMPACT_ATOMS: atom_id res chain seq x y z
N MET A 1 20.79 -36.80 42.66
CA MET A 1 19.33 -37.00 42.44
C MET A 1 18.60 -36.13 43.47
N PRO A 2 17.55 -35.36 43.11
CA PRO A 2 17.55 -33.99 42.55
C PRO A 2 16.80 -32.98 43.49
N ALA A 3 16.67 -31.66 43.30
CA ALA A 3 16.19 -30.83 42.18
C ALA A 3 16.67 -29.36 42.38
N SER A 4 17.20 -28.65 41.38
CA SER A 4 16.54 -27.88 40.30
C SER A 4 15.78 -26.64 40.80
N ASP A 5 16.34 -25.44 40.58
CA ASP A 5 15.55 -24.29 40.11
C ASP A 5 16.47 -23.21 39.49
N GLU A 6 16.88 -23.41 38.24
CA GLU A 6 17.45 -22.35 37.40
C GLU A 6 16.53 -22.09 36.20
N HIS A 7 15.96 -20.89 36.21
CA HIS A 7 15.63 -20.03 35.08
C HIS A 7 15.62 -20.69 33.70
N ARG A 8 14.42 -20.93 33.17
CA ARG A 8 14.18 -20.72 31.74
C ARG A 8 12.74 -20.29 31.48
N SER A 9 12.50 -19.00 31.69
CA SER A 9 11.33 -18.31 31.14
C SER A 9 11.32 -18.45 29.62
N ALA A 10 10.17 -18.85 29.11
CA ALA A 10 9.93 -19.22 27.74
C ALA A 10 10.16 -18.07 26.75
N GLU A 11 11.05 -18.29 25.78
CA GLU A 11 11.00 -17.58 24.50
C GLU A 11 9.94 -18.26 23.62
N ASP A 12 8.67 -17.89 23.81
CA ASP A 12 7.56 -18.41 23.00
C ASP A 12 7.44 -17.63 21.67
N GLY A 13 8.14 -18.13 20.65
CA GLY A 13 7.47 -18.53 19.41
C GLY A 13 6.60 -17.51 18.67
N ALA A 14 7.08 -16.29 18.38
CA ALA A 14 6.52 -15.46 17.31
C ALA A 14 6.75 -16.15 15.94
N ARG A 15 5.85 -17.08 15.60
CA ARG A 15 5.98 -18.09 14.53
C ARG A 15 6.00 -17.50 13.09
N PRO A 16 6.69 -18.16 12.14
CA PRO A 16 6.82 -17.77 10.72
C PRO A 16 5.51 -17.56 9.94
N ARG A 17 4.37 -18.04 10.44
CA ARG A 17 3.03 -17.82 9.83
C ARG A 17 2.58 -16.37 9.86
N SER A 18 2.98 -15.60 10.88
CA SER A 18 2.61 -14.18 11.01
C SER A 18 3.29 -13.31 9.95
N ARG A 19 4.57 -13.57 9.67
CA ARG A 19 5.32 -12.78 8.67
C ARG A 19 4.78 -12.98 7.25
N LEU A 20 4.41 -14.22 6.91
CA LEU A 20 3.79 -14.55 5.62
C LEU A 20 2.41 -13.91 5.44
N SER A 21 1.58 -13.84 6.48
CA SER A 21 0.28 -13.17 6.40
C SER A 21 0.41 -11.66 6.25
N GLN A 22 1.37 -11.04 6.95
CA GLN A 22 1.69 -9.62 6.79
C GLN A 22 2.16 -9.29 5.36
N GLN A 23 3.06 -10.11 4.80
CA GLN A 23 3.55 -9.93 3.44
C GLN A 23 2.42 -10.06 2.40
N LYS A 24 1.53 -11.04 2.57
CA LYS A 24 0.33 -11.17 1.72
C LYS A 24 -0.58 -9.95 1.84
N GLY A 25 -0.81 -9.46 3.06
CA GLY A 25 -1.61 -8.25 3.29
C GLY A 25 -1.04 -7.02 2.59
N GLN A 26 0.29 -6.86 2.58
CA GLN A 26 0.98 -5.78 1.87
C GLN A 26 0.84 -5.92 0.35
N GLN A 27 1.00 -7.14 -0.20
CA GLN A 27 0.79 -7.40 -1.63
C GLN A 27 -0.63 -7.09 -2.06
N THR A 28 -1.63 -7.53 -1.30
CA THR A 28 -3.04 -7.22 -1.58
C THR A 28 -3.28 -5.71 -1.51
N ARG A 29 -2.74 -5.02 -0.51
CA ARG A 29 -2.86 -3.56 -0.41
C ARG A 29 -2.26 -2.84 -1.62
N ALA A 30 -1.09 -3.27 -2.09
CA ALA A 30 -0.44 -2.72 -3.27
C ALA A 30 -1.30 -2.93 -4.53
N ALA A 31 -1.83 -4.14 -4.73
CA ALA A 31 -2.73 -4.42 -5.86
C ALA A 31 -3.99 -3.54 -5.86
N ILE A 32 -4.56 -3.26 -4.69
CA ILE A 32 -5.69 -2.34 -4.58
C ILE A 32 -5.28 -0.91 -4.96
N LEU A 33 -4.10 -0.44 -4.54
CA LEU A 33 -3.58 0.87 -4.91
C LEU A 33 -3.34 1.00 -6.42
N ASP A 34 -2.77 -0.03 -7.05
CA ASP A 34 -2.59 -0.05 -8.51
C ASP A 34 -3.91 0.09 -9.26
N ALA A 35 -4.92 -0.70 -8.86
CA ALA A 35 -6.26 -0.60 -9.44
C ALA A 35 -6.88 0.78 -9.21
N ALA A 36 -6.67 1.36 -8.03
CA ALA A 36 -7.19 2.67 -7.67
C ALA A 36 -6.56 3.81 -8.46
N LEU A 37 -5.24 3.76 -8.71
CA LEU A 37 -4.56 4.73 -9.58
C LEU A 37 -5.10 4.66 -11.01
N GLY A 38 -5.28 3.45 -11.54
CA GLY A 38 -5.88 3.24 -12.85
C GLY A 38 -7.29 3.84 -12.93
N LEU A 39 -8.14 3.52 -11.95
CA LEU A 39 -9.50 4.04 -11.91
C LEU A 39 -9.53 5.58 -11.76
N ALA A 40 -8.71 6.13 -10.87
CA ALA A 40 -8.61 7.58 -10.65
C ALA A 40 -8.19 8.34 -11.92
N SER A 41 -7.31 7.75 -12.75
CA SER A 41 -6.90 8.35 -14.02
C SER A 41 -8.06 8.48 -15.03
N GLN A 42 -9.10 7.66 -14.90
CA GLN A 42 -10.24 7.63 -15.82
C GLN A 42 -11.41 8.49 -15.34
N MET A 43 -11.72 8.44 -14.04
CA MET A 43 -12.93 9.08 -13.48
C MET A 43 -12.66 10.14 -12.40
N GLY A 44 -11.38 10.39 -12.09
CA GLY A 44 -10.97 11.27 -11.00
C GLY A 44 -11.07 10.62 -9.62
N ILE A 45 -10.47 11.28 -8.62
CA ILE A 45 -10.36 10.78 -7.24
C ILE A 45 -11.73 10.71 -6.54
N GLU A 46 -12.64 11.63 -6.88
CA GLU A 46 -14.00 11.63 -6.35
C GLU A 46 -14.78 10.37 -6.76
N GLY A 47 -14.43 9.75 -7.89
CA GLY A 47 -15.02 8.48 -8.32
C GLY A 47 -14.58 7.27 -7.50
N LEU A 48 -13.54 7.40 -6.68
CA LEU A 48 -13.02 6.29 -5.88
C LEU A 48 -13.93 6.00 -4.69
N SER A 49 -14.29 4.72 -4.56
CA SER A 49 -15.01 4.19 -3.40
C SER A 49 -14.58 2.76 -3.10
N ILE A 50 -14.82 2.31 -1.87
CA ILE A 50 -14.60 0.92 -1.45
C ILE A 50 -15.38 -0.05 -2.35
N GLY A 51 -16.59 0.32 -2.77
CA GLY A 51 -17.43 -0.48 -3.65
C GLY A 51 -16.86 -0.62 -5.06
N ALA A 52 -16.48 0.49 -5.69
CA ALA A 52 -15.91 0.47 -7.03
C ALA A 52 -14.61 -0.33 -7.08
N LEU A 53 -13.73 -0.20 -6.07
CA LEU A 53 -12.51 -1.00 -6.04
C LEU A 53 -12.76 -2.47 -5.75
N ALA A 54 -13.74 -2.80 -4.90
CA ALA A 54 -14.12 -4.19 -4.68
C ALA A 54 -14.53 -4.87 -6.01
N GLU A 55 -15.31 -4.17 -6.84
CA GLU A 55 -15.70 -4.65 -8.16
C GLU A 55 -14.51 -4.84 -9.10
N VAL A 56 -13.65 -3.82 -9.24
CA VAL A 56 -12.49 -3.87 -10.14
C VAL A 56 -11.43 -4.89 -9.70
N THR A 57 -11.24 -5.06 -8.41
CA THR A 57 -10.24 -5.99 -7.85
C THR A 57 -10.78 -7.41 -7.65
N GLY A 58 -12.09 -7.63 -7.85
CA GLY A 58 -12.75 -8.91 -7.55
C GLY A 58 -12.78 -9.26 -6.05
N MET A 59 -12.54 -8.28 -5.18
CA MET A 59 -12.55 -8.46 -3.74
C MET A 59 -13.94 -8.18 -3.15
N SER A 60 -14.19 -8.64 -1.93
CA SER A 60 -15.35 -8.16 -1.18
C SER A 60 -15.14 -6.71 -0.71
N LYS A 61 -16.24 -5.97 -0.55
CA LYS A 61 -16.21 -4.62 0.06
C LYS A 61 -15.55 -4.64 1.44
N SER A 62 -15.84 -5.66 2.25
CA SER A 62 -15.21 -5.83 3.57
C SER A 62 -13.71 -6.13 3.49
N GLY A 63 -13.25 -6.85 2.46
CA GLY A 63 -11.84 -7.10 2.21
C GLY A 63 -11.08 -5.83 1.88
N VAL A 64 -11.60 -5.01 0.97
CA VAL A 64 -11.01 -3.70 0.65
C VAL A 64 -11.05 -2.78 1.87
N PHE A 65 -12.18 -2.73 2.59
CA PHE A 65 -12.33 -1.96 3.82
C PHE A 65 -11.29 -2.34 4.88
N ALA A 66 -10.96 -3.63 5.03
CA ALA A 66 -9.95 -4.07 5.99
C ALA A 66 -8.53 -3.52 5.74
N HIS A 67 -8.23 -3.08 4.50
CA HIS A 67 -6.93 -2.48 4.15
C HIS A 67 -6.86 -0.96 4.31
N PHE A 68 -8.00 -0.27 4.23
CA PHE A 68 -8.05 1.21 4.17
C PHE A 68 -8.93 1.86 5.24
N GLY A 69 -9.90 1.15 5.82
CA GLY A 69 -10.75 1.64 6.92
C GLY A 69 -11.80 2.69 6.53
N SER A 70 -11.54 3.55 5.55
CA SER A 70 -12.54 4.50 5.02
C SER A 70 -12.29 4.85 3.56
N ARG A 71 -13.25 5.57 2.94
CA ARG A 71 -13.10 6.12 1.60
C ARG A 71 -12.03 7.21 1.58
N GLU A 72 -12.01 8.06 2.59
CA GLU A 72 -11.06 9.17 2.73
C GLU A 72 -9.63 8.64 2.86
N GLU A 73 -9.39 7.64 3.70
CA GLU A 73 -8.06 7.04 3.87
C GLU A 73 -7.61 6.28 2.61
N LEU A 74 -8.54 5.65 1.88
CA LEU A 74 -8.27 5.11 0.56
C LEU A 74 -7.79 6.22 -0.39
N GLN A 75 -8.54 7.32 -0.52
CA GLN A 75 -8.20 8.42 -1.42
C GLN A 75 -6.86 9.07 -1.04
N ILE A 76 -6.61 9.29 0.26
CA ILE A 76 -5.33 9.81 0.78
C ILE A 76 -4.19 8.85 0.42
N SER A 77 -4.39 7.54 0.59
CA SER A 77 -3.38 6.53 0.24
C SER A 77 -3.06 6.54 -1.26
N VAL A 78 -4.07 6.72 -2.12
CA VAL A 78 -3.88 6.81 -3.58
C VAL A 78 -3.11 8.07 -3.95
N ILE A 79 -3.42 9.22 -3.34
CA ILE A 79 -2.69 10.47 -3.58
C ILE A 79 -1.23 10.34 -3.17
N ARG A 80 -0.94 9.73 -2.02
CA ARG A 80 0.43 9.49 -1.55
C ARG A 80 1.19 8.57 -2.51
N GLU A 81 0.57 7.49 -2.96
CA GLU A 81 1.18 6.56 -3.91
C GLU A 81 1.45 7.25 -5.26
N TYR A 82 0.48 8.01 -5.77
CA TYR A 82 0.66 8.81 -6.99
C TYR A 82 1.83 9.78 -6.84
N HIS A 83 1.90 10.51 -5.72
CA HIS A 83 2.98 11.46 -5.44
C HIS A 83 4.34 10.76 -5.50
N ASN A 84 4.48 9.62 -4.81
CA ASN A 84 5.74 8.86 -4.78
C ASN A 84 6.17 8.43 -6.18
N ARG A 85 5.27 7.83 -6.98
CA ARG A 85 5.58 7.40 -8.36
C ARG A 85 5.92 8.59 -9.25
N PHE A 86 5.14 9.66 -9.16
CA PHE A 86 5.40 10.87 -9.94
C PHE A 86 6.76 11.49 -9.59
N GLU A 87 7.11 11.52 -8.30
CA GLU A 87 8.39 12.03 -7.85
C GLU A 87 9.56 11.23 -8.44
N GLU A 88 9.50 9.91 -8.36
CA GLU A 88 10.55 9.00 -8.82
C GLU A 88 10.67 8.95 -10.35
N GLU A 89 9.54 8.90 -11.06
CA GLU A 89 9.50 8.62 -12.49
C GLU A 89 9.51 9.88 -13.36
N VAL A 90 9.01 11.00 -12.83
CA VAL A 90 8.82 12.24 -13.60
C VAL A 90 9.61 13.39 -13.01
N PHE A 91 9.39 13.73 -11.74
CA PHE A 91 9.92 14.95 -11.16
C PHE A 91 11.44 14.91 -11.00
N LEU A 92 11.97 13.93 -10.26
CA LEU A 92 13.40 13.79 -10.00
C LEU A 92 14.23 13.64 -11.30
N PRO A 93 13.79 12.86 -12.31
CA PRO A 93 14.48 12.83 -13.61
C PRO A 93 14.43 14.16 -14.35
N ALA A 94 13.31 14.90 -14.29
CA ALA A 94 13.17 16.17 -14.99
C ALA A 94 14.09 17.26 -14.42
N ILE A 95 14.19 17.39 -13.10
CA ILE A 95 15.01 18.44 -12.46
C ILE A 95 16.52 18.24 -12.65
N LYS A 96 16.95 17.00 -12.95
CA LYS A 96 18.37 16.69 -13.25
C LYS A 96 18.78 17.13 -14.66
N LYS A 97 17.82 17.42 -15.55
CA LYS A 97 18.12 17.87 -16.91
C LYS A 97 18.42 19.38 -16.93
N PRO A 98 19.28 19.86 -17.85
CA PRO A 98 19.47 21.29 -18.07
C PRO A 98 18.14 22.01 -18.32
N ARG A 99 18.04 23.26 -17.86
CA ARG A 99 16.82 24.07 -17.97
C ARG A 99 16.53 24.45 -19.42
N GLY A 100 15.54 23.81 -20.03
CA GLY A 100 14.99 24.18 -21.35
C GLY A 100 16.02 24.27 -22.47
N MET A 101 15.57 24.66 -23.67
CA MET A 101 16.51 25.08 -24.72
C MET A 101 17.05 26.47 -24.39
N PRO A 102 18.34 26.76 -24.70
CA PRO A 102 18.87 28.10 -24.61
C PRO A 102 17.96 29.04 -25.36
N ARG A 103 17.53 30.13 -24.71
CA ARG A 103 16.85 31.21 -25.42
C ARG A 103 17.93 31.97 -26.18
N GLY A 104 18.06 31.68 -27.47
CA GLY A 104 18.85 32.42 -28.44
C GLY A 104 17.95 33.29 -29.30
#